data_AF-A0A815R9C7-F1
#
_entry.id   AF-A0A815R9C7-F1
#
_cell.length_a   1.000
_cell.length_b   1.000
_cell.length_c   1.000
_cell.angle_alpha   90.00
_cell.angle_beta   90.00
_cell.angle_gamma   90.00
#
_symmetry.space_group_name_H-M   'P 1'
#
loop_
_entity.id
_entity.type
_entity.pdbx_description
1 polymer ?
#
loop_
_entity_poly.entity_id
_entity_poly.type
_entity_poly.pdbx_seq_one_letter_code
_entity_poly.pdbx_strand_id
1 'polypeptide(L)'
;MLVLEGHMPVHFEGVRFLLSAFTNIEMIEEPYMFIYVFCQNIEYQLDWALEYRDYIQIFNFEADLLARMMRDIGDYFLTESKRLLNKSPPNNPAAQHRLTWANEFFQRYSQIAKKINENGT
;
A
#
# COMPACT_ATOMS: atom_id res chain seq x y z
N MET A 1 2.80 -10.87 -15.00
CA MET A 1 1.48 -10.87 -15.64
C MET A 1 0.76 -9.63 -15.14
N LEU A 2 0.51 -8.68 -16.04
CA LEU A 2 0.02 -7.33 -15.75
C LEU A 2 -1.05 -7.03 -16.79
N VAL A 3 -2.31 -6.93 -16.38
CA VAL A 3 -3.38 -6.34 -17.19
C VAL A 3 -4.46 -5.81 -16.24
N LEU A 4 -4.74 -4.51 -16.30
CA LEU A 4 -6.08 -3.98 -16.08
C LEU A 4 -6.50 -3.39 -17.43
N GLU A 5 -7.49 -4.02 -18.06
CA GLU A 5 -8.19 -3.47 -19.23
C GLU A 5 -9.15 -2.38 -18.75
N GLY A 6 -8.77 -1.15 -19.03
CA GLY A 6 -9.63 0.03 -18.97
C GLY A 6 -9.04 1.04 -19.92
N HIS A 7 -9.67 1.24 -21.08
CA HIS A 7 -9.27 2.28 -22.03
C HIS A 7 -9.56 3.65 -21.42
N MET A 8 -8.59 4.20 -20.69
CA MET A 8 -8.57 5.60 -20.30
C MET A 8 -7.37 6.26 -21.00
N PRO A 9 -7.59 7.06 -22.05
CA PRO A 9 -6.51 7.75 -22.72
C PRO A 9 -6.08 8.90 -21.83
N VAL A 10 -5.07 8.66 -20.99
CA VAL A 10 -4.52 9.73 -20.16
C VAL A 10 -3.07 9.98 -20.56
N HIS A 11 -2.84 11.18 -21.09
CA HIS A 11 -1.51 11.69 -21.39
C HIS A 11 -0.82 12.08 -20.08
N PHE A 12 0.10 11.26 -19.58
CA PHE A 12 0.86 11.54 -18.37
C PHE A 12 2.36 11.57 -18.65
N GLU A 13 2.92 12.77 -18.77
CA GLU A 13 4.34 12.96 -18.45
C GLU A 13 4.51 12.95 -16.93
N GLY A 14 5.26 11.99 -16.40
CA GLY A 14 5.81 12.07 -15.03
C GLY A 14 5.06 11.36 -13.89
N VAL A 15 3.91 10.72 -14.13
CA VAL A 15 3.17 9.98 -13.07
C VAL A 15 3.54 8.49 -13.09
N ARG A 16 4.11 7.97 -12.00
CA ARG A 16 4.34 6.53 -11.81
C ARG A 16 3.26 5.97 -10.89
N PHE A 17 2.39 5.12 -11.44
CA PHE A 17 1.44 4.35 -10.64
C PHE A 17 2.11 3.11 -10.08
N LEU A 18 2.01 2.90 -8.77
CA LEU A 18 2.39 1.63 -8.16
C LEU A 18 1.13 0.90 -7.71
N LEU A 19 0.61 0.05 -8.59
CA LEU A 19 -0.48 -0.86 -8.28
C LEU A 19 0.09 -2.00 -7.42
N SER A 20 -0.15 -2.01 -6.11
CA SER A 20 0.30 -3.12 -5.26
C SER A 20 -0.59 -4.34 -5.46
N ALA A 21 -0.29 -5.13 -6.50
CA ALA A 21 -0.90 -6.43 -6.73
C ALA A 21 -0.23 -7.48 -5.83
N PHE A 22 -0.79 -7.73 -4.65
CA PHE A 22 -0.39 -8.88 -3.83
C PHE A 22 -1.52 -9.91 -3.79
N THR A 23 -1.31 -10.99 -4.56
CA THR A 23 -2.05 -12.27 -4.61
C THR A 23 -3.31 -12.32 -5.48
N ASN A 24 -3.67 -13.53 -5.93
CA ASN A 24 -4.91 -13.82 -6.68
C ASN A 24 -6.10 -13.33 -5.86
N ILE A 25 -6.66 -12.18 -6.24
CA ILE A 25 -7.82 -11.61 -5.59
C ILE A 25 -9.04 -12.40 -6.09
N GLU A 26 -9.43 -13.44 -5.34
CA GLU A 26 -10.87 -13.70 -5.22
C GLU A 26 -11.47 -12.40 -4.69
N MET A 27 -12.46 -11.83 -5.39
CA MET A 27 -13.09 -10.58 -4.98
C MET A 27 -13.70 -10.77 -3.60
N ILE A 28 -12.94 -10.40 -2.57
CA ILE A 28 -13.40 -10.33 -1.19
C ILE A 28 -14.41 -9.18 -1.16
N GLU A 29 -15.56 -9.37 -0.50
CA GLU A 29 -16.66 -8.40 -0.43
C GLU A 29 -16.27 -7.05 0.23
N GLU A 30 -15.02 -6.91 0.69
CA GLU A 30 -14.48 -5.68 1.27
C GLU A 30 -13.64 -4.92 0.23
N PRO A 31 -13.91 -3.62 -0.01
CA PRO A 31 -13.21 -2.85 -1.04
C PRO A 31 -11.72 -2.71 -0.73
N TYR A 32 -10.86 -3.12 -1.69
CA TYR A 32 -9.42 -2.84 -1.58
C TYR A 32 -9.17 -1.33 -1.61
N MET A 33 -8.47 -0.88 -0.57
CA MET A 33 -8.27 0.51 -0.18
C MET A 33 -7.06 1.14 -0.88
N PHE A 34 -7.33 2.15 -1.71
CA PHE A 34 -6.44 3.19 -2.23
C PHE A 34 -5.38 2.83 -3.30
N ILE A 35 -5.35 3.64 -4.36
CA ILE A 35 -4.29 3.71 -5.36
C ILE A 35 -3.23 4.72 -4.88
N TYR A 36 -1.98 4.29 -4.79
CA TYR A 36 -0.88 5.20 -4.46
C TYR A 36 -0.37 5.92 -5.71
N VAL A 37 -0.31 7.24 -5.62
CA VAL A 37 0.19 8.12 -6.67
C VAL A 37 1.40 8.87 -6.12
N PHE A 38 2.55 8.73 -6.78
CA PHE A 38 3.73 9.52 -6.47
C PHE A 38 3.97 10.56 -7.55
N CYS A 39 4.08 11.82 -7.15
CA CYS A 39 4.36 12.94 -8.04
C CYS A 39 5.22 13.98 -7.34
N GLN A 40 6.19 14.57 -8.03
CA GLN A 40 7.11 15.55 -7.41
C GLN A 40 6.40 16.83 -6.91
N ASN A 41 5.28 17.21 -7.53
CA ASN A 41 4.47 18.34 -7.09
C ASN A 41 2.98 17.97 -7.17
N ILE A 42 2.33 17.91 -6.00
CA ILE A 42 0.90 17.57 -5.86
C ILE A 42 0.02 18.63 -6.51
N GLU A 43 0.42 19.91 -6.48
CA GLU A 43 -0.40 21.02 -6.97
C GLU A 43 -0.75 20.85 -8.46
N TYR A 44 0.18 20.32 -9.26
CA TYR A 44 -0.06 20.04 -10.69
C TYR A 44 -0.97 18.84 -10.95
N GLN A 45 -1.28 18.05 -9.92
CA GLN A 45 -2.11 16.86 -10.05
C GLN A 45 -3.50 17.06 -9.42
N LEU A 46 -3.73 18.15 -8.68
CA LEU A 46 -4.98 18.36 -7.93
C LEU A 46 -6.23 18.33 -8.81
N ASP A 47 -6.16 18.94 -10.01
CA ASP A 47 -7.32 19.10 -10.89
C ASP A 47 -8.01 17.77 -11.21
N TRP A 48 -7.24 16.74 -11.61
CA TRP A 48 -7.79 15.41 -11.86
C TRP A 48 -7.92 14.60 -10.58
N ALA A 49 -7.00 14.77 -9.62
CA ALA A 49 -6.96 14.00 -8.39
C ALA A 49 -8.22 14.14 -7.55
N LEU A 50 -8.84 15.32 -7.56
CA LEU A 50 -10.07 15.60 -6.82
C LEU A 50 -11.22 14.68 -7.23
N GLU A 51 -11.30 14.29 -8.51
CA GLU A 51 -12.30 13.36 -9.03
C GLU A 51 -12.15 11.95 -8.42
N TYR A 52 -10.94 11.60 -7.98
CA TYR A 52 -10.61 10.28 -7.44
C TYR A 52 -10.21 10.32 -5.97
N ARG A 53 -10.49 11.41 -5.25
CA ARG A 53 -10.02 11.63 -3.86
C ARG A 53 -10.37 10.51 -2.88
N ASP A 54 -11.46 9.80 -3.13
CA ASP A 54 -11.93 8.69 -2.29
C ASP A 54 -11.18 7.37 -2.60
N TYR A 55 -10.46 7.33 -3.72
CA TYR A 55 -9.78 6.15 -4.26
C TYR A 55 -8.26 6.29 -4.33
N ILE A 56 -7.70 7.50 -4.26
CA ILE A 56 -6.26 7.73 -4.39
C ILE A 56 -5.66 8.31 -3.12
N GLN A 57 -4.36 8.04 -2.93
CA GLN A 57 -3.52 8.77 -2.00
C GLN A 57 -2.28 9.26 -2.72
N ILE A 58 -2.03 10.56 -2.61
CA ILE A 58 -0.97 11.23 -3.36
C ILE A 58 0.17 11.57 -2.40
N PHE A 59 1.40 11.33 -2.86
CA PHE A 59 2.63 11.59 -2.12
C PHE A 59 3.57 12.41 -2.99
N ASN A 60 4.21 13.42 -2.39
CA ASN A 60 5.30 14.21 -2.99
C ASN A 60 6.69 13.90 -2.44
N PHE A 61 6.76 13.09 -1.38
CA PHE A 61 8.03 12.59 -0.86
C PHE A 61 8.06 11.07 -0.93
N GLU A 62 9.15 10.53 -1.47
CA GLU A 62 9.34 9.08 -1.62
C GLU A 62 9.32 8.37 -0.26
N ALA A 63 9.85 9.02 0.78
CA ALA A 63 9.88 8.49 2.13
C ALA A 63 8.46 8.29 2.69
N ASP A 64 7.54 9.22 2.44
CA ASP A 64 6.15 9.14 2.91
C ASP A 64 5.40 8.02 2.20
N LEU A 65 5.57 7.91 0.86
CA LEU A 65 5.00 6.79 0.10
C LEU A 65 5.53 5.46 0.63
N LEU A 66 6.85 5.34 0.78
CA LEU A 66 7.47 4.11 1.24
C LEU A 66 7.01 3.74 2.65
N ALA A 67 6.92 4.72 3.57
CA ALA A 67 6.39 4.51 4.90
C ALA A 67 4.95 4.00 4.86
N ARG A 68 4.08 4.65 4.07
CA ARG A 68 2.68 4.25 3.89
C ARG A 68 2.58 2.81 3.39
N MET A 69 3.31 2.48 2.33
CA MET A 69 3.32 1.15 1.74
C MET A 69 3.78 0.08 2.73
N MET A 70 4.86 0.35 3.47
CA MET A 70 5.39 -0.62 4.44
C MET A 70 4.36 -0.93 5.53
N ARG A 71 3.66 0.09 6.02
CA ARG A 71 2.59 -0.09 7.00
C ARG A 71 1.44 -0.92 6.44
N ASP A 72 0.92 -0.55 5.27
CA ASP A 72 -0.28 -1.19 4.72
C ASP A 72 0.01 -2.65 4.27
N ILE A 73 1.23 -2.96 3.81
CA ILE A 73 1.68 -4.35 3.59
C ILE A 73 1.82 -5.12 4.92
N GLY A 74 2.31 -4.47 5.97
CA GLY A 74 2.37 -5.04 7.32
C GLY A 74 0.98 -5.41 7.85
N ASP A 75 0.00 -4.52 7.69
CA ASP A 75 -1.40 -4.74 8.06
C ASP A 75 -2.02 -5.91 7.30
N TYR A 76 -1.75 -6.02 5.99
CA TYR A 76 -2.19 -7.16 5.18
C TYR A 76 -1.66 -8.49 5.75
N PHE A 77 -0.35 -8.59 6.01
CA PHE A 77 0.22 -9.83 6.53
C PHE A 77 -0.26 -10.15 7.96
N LEU A 78 -0.49 -9.14 8.80
CA LEU A 78 -1.06 -9.32 10.12
C LEU A 78 -2.50 -9.86 10.04
N THR A 79 -3.31 -9.29 9.14
CA THR A 79 -4.70 -9.72 8.91
C THR A 79 -4.75 -11.15 8.39
N GLU A 80 -3.90 -11.48 7.41
CA GLU A 80 -3.81 -12.82 6.85
C GLU A 80 -3.33 -13.85 7.88
N SER A 81 -2.36 -13.49 8.73
CA SER A 81 -1.92 -14.33 9.85
C SER A 81 -3.08 -14.65 10.80
N LYS A 82 -3.84 -13.65 11.24
CA LYS A 82 -5.02 -13.82 12.10
C LYS A 82 -6.07 -14.71 11.43
N ARG A 83 -6.34 -14.49 10.13
CA ARG A 83 -7.28 -15.30 9.35
C ARG A 83 -6.89 -16.77 9.31
N LEU A 84 -5.60 -17.07 9.13
CA LEU A 84 -5.08 -18.44 9.11
C LEU A 84 -5.15 -19.10 10.49
N LEU A 85 -4.84 -18.38 11.58
CA LEU A 85 -4.98 -18.89 12.94
C LEU A 85 -6.44 -19.19 13.30
N ASN A 86 -7.40 -18.40 12.81
CA ASN A 86 -8.82 -18.64 13.03
C ASN A 86 -9.36 -19.85 12.25
N LYS A 87 -8.75 -20.22 11.13
CA LYS A 87 -9.20 -21.30 10.23
C LYS A 87 -8.42 -22.62 10.38
N SER A 88 -7.36 -22.66 11.20
CA SER A 88 -6.45 -23.81 11.28
C SER A 88 -5.95 -24.03 12.71
N PRO A 89 -5.34 -25.19 13.02
CA PRO A 89 -4.81 -25.47 14.36
C PRO A 89 -3.82 -24.38 14.83
N PRO A 90 -3.64 -24.21 16.16
CA PRO A 90 -2.85 -23.12 16.75
C PRO A 90 -1.36 -23.06 16.33
N ASN A 91 -0.84 -24.08 15.63
CA ASN A 91 0.54 -24.14 15.15
C ASN A 91 0.64 -24.11 13.61
N ASN A 92 -0.10 -23.21 12.94
CA ASN A 92 -0.02 -23.07 11.49
C ASN A 92 1.30 -22.34 11.09
N PRO A 93 2.26 -23.02 10.41
CA PRO A 93 3.54 -22.40 10.06
C PRO A 93 3.39 -21.22 9.08
N ALA A 94 2.38 -21.26 8.20
CA ALA A 94 2.12 -20.16 7.29
C ALA A 94 1.64 -18.91 8.04
N ALA A 95 0.81 -19.08 9.08
CA ALA A 95 0.37 -17.98 9.91
C ALA A 95 1.54 -17.33 10.67
N GLN A 96 2.46 -18.15 11.19
CA GLN A 96 3.66 -17.67 11.87
C GLN A 96 4.57 -16.89 10.92
N HIS A 97 4.77 -17.40 9.71
CA HIS A 97 5.60 -16.72 8.70
C HIS A 97 5.02 -15.36 8.29
N ARG A 98 3.69 -15.28 8.13
CA ARG A 98 2.98 -14.02 7.86
C ARG A 98 3.14 -13.02 9.01
N LEU A 99 3.08 -13.48 10.26
CA LEU A 99 3.33 -12.63 11.43
C LEU A 99 4.77 -12.10 11.46
N THR A 100 5.75 -12.94 11.13
CA THR A 100 7.15 -12.49 11.03
C THR A 100 7.31 -11.38 10.00
N TRP A 101 6.74 -11.53 8.80
CA TRP A 101 6.78 -10.47 7.79
C TRP A 101 6.06 -9.21 8.25
N ALA A 102 4.88 -9.32 8.84
CA ALA A 102 4.18 -8.16 9.39
C ALA A 102 5.08 -7.37 10.35
N ASN A 103 5.76 -8.06 11.28
CA ASN A 103 6.70 -7.43 12.21
C ASN A 103 7.88 -6.75 11.50
N GLU A 104 8.50 -7.39 10.50
CA GLU A 104 9.59 -6.79 9.73
C GLU A 104 9.14 -5.51 9.01
N PHE A 105 7.95 -5.54 8.40
CA PHE A 105 7.36 -4.38 7.73
C PHE A 105 7.08 -3.25 8.71
N PHE A 106 6.49 -3.53 9.88
CA PHE A 106 6.25 -2.51 10.91
C PHE A 106 7.53 -1.95 11.51
N GLN A 107 8.57 -2.77 11.69
CA GLN A 107 9.88 -2.28 12.15
C GLN A 107 10.51 -1.31 11.14
N ARG A 108 10.49 -1.66 9.84
CA ARG A 108 10.99 -0.78 8.78
C ARG A 108 10.17 0.50 8.66
N TYR A 109 8.84 0.40 8.70
CA TYR A 109 7.95 1.55 8.77
C TYR A 109 8.33 2.48 9.94
N SER A 110 8.51 1.92 11.14
CA SER A 110 8.83 2.69 12.35
C SER A 110 10.17 3.43 12.22
N GLN A 111 11.17 2.81 11.58
CA GLN A 111 12.47 3.44 11.32
C GLN A 111 12.35 4.59 10.31
N ILE A 112 11.57 4.42 9.24
CA ILE A 112 11.35 5.46 8.24
C ILE A 112 10.55 6.61 8.84
N ALA A 113 9.45 6.32 9.53
CA ALA A 113 8.60 7.31 10.19
C ALA A 113 9.38 8.14 11.22
N LYS A 114 10.26 7.50 12.01
CA LYS A 114 11.15 8.21 12.93
C LYS A 114 12.07 9.19 12.19
N LYS A 115 12.70 8.76 11.10
CA LYS A 115 13.59 9.63 10.29
C LYS A 115 12.83 10.78 9.64
N ILE A 116 11.61 10.56 9.16
CA ILE A 116 10.76 11.62 8.61
C ILE A 116 10.50 12.68 9.69
N ASN A 117 10.14 12.25 10.90
CA ASN A 117 9.88 13.16 12.03
C ASN A 117 11.15 13.91 12.50
N GLU A 118 12.32 13.27 12.47
CA GLU A 118 13.60 13.88 12.86
C GLU A 118 14.12 14.89 11.82
N ASN A 119 13.83 14.67 10.53
CA ASN A 119 14.25 15.56 9.44
C ASN A 119 13.22 16.67 9.13
N GLY A 120 12.08 16.68 9.82
CA GLY A 120 10.97 17.62 9.63
C GLY A 120 10.99 18.86 10.54
N THR A 121 12.09 19.11 11.25
CA THR A 121 12.39 20.38 11.98
C THR A 121 13.50 21.15 11.29
#